data_AF-A0A5K7SB12-F1
#
_entry.id   AF-A0A5K7SB12-F1
#
_cell.length_a   1.000
_cell.length_b   1.000
_cell.length_c   1.000
_cell.angle_alpha   90.00
_cell.angle_beta   90.00
_cell.angle_gamma   90.00
#
_symmetry.space_group_name_H-M   'P 1'
#
loop_
_entity.id
_entity.type
_entity.pdbx_description
1 polymer ?
#
loop_
_entity_poly.entity_id
_entity_poly.type
_entity_poly.pdbx_seq_one_letter_code
_entity_poly.pdbx_strand_id
1 'polypeptide(L)' 'MENNGLDRIYLHDLLPKINKKDIRSAVRWCEENDVNVFLDISGKFIIRSEFEFAYNRPIIERYKIRYGGKNGEIDHLIPV' A
#
# COMPACT_ATOMS: atom_id res chain seq x y z
N MET A 1 19.45 1.42 9.59
CA MET A 1 19.50 1.45 8.11
C MET A 1 18.25 2.16 7.67
N GLU A 2 18.39 3.31 7.02
CA GLU A 2 17.26 4.06 6.46
C GLU A 2 16.62 3.20 5.37
N ASN A 3 15.34 2.90 5.54
CA ASN A 3 14.54 2.19 4.54
C ASN A 3 14.04 3.24 3.54
N ASN A 4 14.61 3.26 2.34
CA ASN A 4 14.32 4.26 1.32
C ASN A 4 12.92 4.10 0.67
N GLY A 5 11.98 3.39 1.30
CA GLY A 5 10.63 3.11 0.79
C GLY A 5 10.57 2.14 -0.40
N LEU A 6 11.70 1.92 -1.09
CA LEU A 6 11.86 1.08 -2.28
C LEU A 6 12.03 -0.42 -1.97
N ASP A 7 11.80 -0.83 -0.73
CA ASP A 7 11.85 -2.23 -0.35
C ASP A 7 10.85 -3.05 -1.16
N ARG A 8 11.28 -4.24 -1.58
CA ARG A 8 10.40 -5.20 -2.24
C ARG A 8 9.63 -6.00 -1.20
N ILE A 9 8.34 -6.20 -1.47
CA ILE A 9 7.51 -7.17 -0.77
C ILE A 9 7.03 -8.17 -1.81
N TYR A 10 7.45 -9.43 -1.69
CA TYR A 10 6.96 -10.46 -2.59
C TYR A 10 5.51 -10.81 -2.28
N LEU A 11 4.74 -11.16 -3.31
CA LEU A 11 3.30 -11.41 -3.16
C LEU A 11 2.99 -12.55 -2.18
N HIS A 12 3.88 -13.52 -1.99
CA HIS A 12 3.70 -14.59 -1.01
C HIS A 12 3.73 -14.06 0.43
N ASP A 13 4.60 -13.09 0.73
CA ASP A 13 4.69 -12.41 2.02
C ASP A 13 3.55 -11.41 2.24
N LEU A 14 2.95 -10.94 1.15
CA LEU A 14 1.83 -10.01 1.18
C LEU A 14 0.52 -10.70 1.63
N LEU A 15 0.31 -11.96 1.25
CA LEU A 15 -0.91 -12.72 1.53
C LEU A 15 -1.45 -12.57 2.96
N PRO A 16 -0.66 -12.83 4.03
CA PRO A 16 -1.15 -12.68 5.40
C PRO A 16 -1.47 -11.23 5.77
N LYS A 17 -0.81 -10.23 5.17
CA LYS A 17 -1.02 -8.80 5.47
C LYS A 17 -2.37 -8.28 4.97
N ILE A 18 -2.82 -8.77 3.82
CA ILE A 18 -4.10 -8.40 3.20
C ILE A 18 -5.20 -9.46 3.41
N ASN A 19 -4.94 -10.44 4.27
CA ASN A 19 -5.86 -11.55 4.57
C ASN A 19 -6.37 -12.27 3.31
N LYS A 20 -5.45 -12.56 2.37
CA LYS A 20 -5.73 -13.33 1.15
C LYS A 20 -5.03 -14.69 1.21
N LYS A 21 -5.61 -15.69 0.53
CA LYS A 21 -5.10 -17.07 0.55
C LYS A 21 -4.28 -17.45 -0.68
N ASP A 22 -4.38 -16.67 -1.76
CA ASP A 22 -3.75 -16.99 -3.03
C ASP A 22 -3.22 -15.74 -3.75
N ILE A 23 -2.21 -15.96 -4.59
CA ILE A 23 -1.51 -14.90 -5.32
C ILE A 23 -2.42 -14.14 -6.29
N ARG A 24 -3.41 -14.79 -6.91
CA ARG A 24 -4.32 -14.10 -7.84
C ARG A 24 -5.20 -13.10 -7.10
N SER A 25 -5.71 -13.49 -5.94
CA SER A 25 -6.43 -12.58 -5.05
C SER A 25 -5.57 -11.41 -4.56
N ALA A 26 -4.26 -11.62 -4.38
CA ALA A 26 -3.34 -10.55 -4.02
C ALA A 26 -3.08 -9.57 -5.18
N VAL A 27 -2.89 -10.09 -6.41
CA VAL A 27 -2.76 -9.26 -7.62
C VAL A 27 -4.00 -8.40 -7.81
N ARG A 28 -5.19 -9.00 -7.72
CA ARG A 28 -6.45 -8.27 -7.83
C ARG A 28 -6.58 -7.18 -6.77
N TRP A 29 -6.18 -7.46 -5.53
CA TRP A 29 -6.18 -6.43 -4.48
C TRP A 29 -5.22 -5.27 -4.83
N CYS A 30 -4.05 -5.56 -5.39
CA CYS A 30 -3.11 -4.51 -5.82
C CYS A 30 -3.72 -3.63 -6.93
N GLU A 31 -4.34 -4.26 -7.94
CA GLU A 31 -5.04 -3.54 -9.03
C GLU A 31 -6.18 -2.66 -8.51
N GLU A 32 -6.99 -3.17 -7.57
CA GLU A 32 -8.10 -2.42 -6.95
C GLU A 32 -7.64 -1.24 -6.06
N ASN A 33 -6.36 -1.20 -5.67
CA ASN A 33 -5.80 -0.19 -4.75
C ASN A 33 -4.63 0.60 -5.36
N ASP A 34 -4.50 0.60 -6.70
CA ASP A 34 -3.46 1.35 -7.44
C ASP A 34 -2.02 1.01 -7.01
N VAL A 35 -1.75 -0.25 -6.66
CA VAL A 35 -0.39 -0.74 -6.32
C VAL A 35 0.20 -1.50 -7.49
N ASN A 36 1.42 -1.12 -7.91
CA ASN A 36 2.07 -1.73 -9.06
C ASN A 36 2.68 -3.09 -8.69
N VAL A 37 2.38 -4.11 -9.50
CA VAL A 37 2.97 -5.44 -9.38
C VAL A 37 4.09 -5.61 -10.41
N PHE A 38 5.30 -5.84 -9.91
CA PHE A 38 6.50 -6.09 -10.68
C PHE A 38 6.85 -7.58 -10.68
N LEU A 39 7.72 -7.98 -11.61
CA LEU A 39 8.22 -9.36 -11.74
C LEU A 39 9.74 -9.33 -11.84
N ASP A 40 10.40 -10.16 -11.03
CA ASP A 40 11.82 -10.49 -11.17
C ASP A 40 12.01 -12.03 -11.21
N ILE A 41 13.27 -12.47 -11.19
CA ILE A 41 13.64 -13.90 -11.18
C ILE A 41 13.15 -14.65 -9.93
N SER A 42 12.89 -13.94 -8.83
CA SER A 42 12.45 -14.50 -7.54
C SER A 42 10.92 -14.53 -7.44
N GLY A 43 10.23 -13.73 -8.25
CA GLY A 43 8.79 -13.80 -8.43
C GLY A 43 8.14 -12.43 -8.52
N LYS A 44 6.83 -12.40 -8.27
CA LYS A 44 6.05 -11.16 -8.26
C LYS A 44 6.23 -10.42 -6.95
N PHE A 45 6.48 -9.12 -7.03
CA PHE A 45 6.66 -8.25 -5.88
C PHE A 45 6.01 -6.88 -6.09
N ILE A 46 5.84 -6.15 -5.00
CA ILE A 46 5.40 -4.76 -4.98
C ILE A 46 6.42 -3.91 -4.22
N ILE A 47 6.31 -2.59 -4.34
CA ILE A 47 7.11 -1.66 -3.55
C ILE A 47 6.41 -1.40 -2.20
N ARG A 48 7.18 -1.46 -1.10
CA ARG A 48 6.68 -1.30 0.27
C ARG A 48 5.97 0.04 0.47
N SER A 49 6.53 1.14 -0.01
CA SER A 49 5.91 2.47 0.18
C SER A 49 4.55 2.57 -0.51
N GLU A 50 4.41 2.05 -1.74
CA GLU A 50 3.13 2.00 -2.45
C GLU A 50 2.10 1.17 -1.67
N PHE A 51 2.51 0.00 -1.16
CA PHE A 51 1.66 -0.85 -0.33
C PHE A 51 1.18 -0.14 0.94
N GLU A 52 2.10 0.46 1.69
CA GLU A 52 1.79 1.10 2.98
C GLU A 52 0.87 2.30 2.76
N PHE A 53 1.07 3.07 1.69
CA PHE A 53 0.16 4.14 1.32
C PHE A 53 -1.25 3.61 1.02
N ALA A 54 -1.36 2.65 0.10
CA ALA A 54 -2.64 2.07 -0.30
C ALA A 54 -3.39 1.41 0.87
N TYR A 55 -2.68 0.64 1.71
CA TYR A 55 -3.25 -0.06 2.85
C TYR A 55 -3.78 0.91 3.92
N ASN A 56 -3.08 2.01 4.16
CA ASN A 56 -3.47 3.00 5.18
C ASN A 56 -4.48 4.03 4.65
N ARG A 57 -4.61 4.19 3.33
CA ARG A 57 -5.49 5.18 2.69
C ARG A 57 -6.92 5.20 3.25
N PRO A 58 -7.63 4.06 3.45
CA PRO A 58 -9.00 4.09 3.98
C PRO A 58 -9.08 4.63 5.41
N ILE A 59 -8.05 4.37 6.23
CA ILE A 59 -7.98 4.91 7.59
C ILE A 59 -7.74 6.42 7.51
N ILE A 60 -6.76 6.86 6.71
CA ILE A 60 -6.45 8.27 6.51
C ILE A 60 -7.70 9.03 6.06
N GLU A 61 -8.42 8.55 5.04
CA GLU A 61 -9.64 9.18 4.53
C GLU A 61 -10.74 9.27 5.59
N ARG A 62 -10.93 8.22 6.40
CA ARG A 62 -11.87 8.27 7.54
C ARG A 62 -11.48 9.33 8.57
N TYR A 63 -10.19 9.47 8.88
CA TYR A 63 -9.71 10.54 9.76
C TYR A 63 -9.88 11.92 9.13
N LYS A 64 -9.61 12.07 7.82
CA LYS A 64 -9.86 13.32 7.08
C LYS A 64 -11.34 13.72 7.18
N ILE A 65 -12.27 12.78 7.01
CA ILE A 65 -13.72 13.05 7.11
C ILE A 65 -14.13 13.37 8.55
N ARG A 66 -13.63 12.61 9.54
CA ARG A 66 -14.05 12.73 10.94
C ARG A 66 -13.52 14.00 11.62
N TYR A 67 -12.29 14.41 11.30
CA TYR A 67 -11.60 15.50 12.00
C TYR A 67 -11.20 16.66 11.08
N GLY A 68 -11.06 16.43 9.77
CA GLY A 68 -10.66 17.44 8.77
C GLY A 68 -11.84 18.26 8.23
N GLY A 69 -12.81 18.58 9.07
CA GLY A 69 -13.94 19.43 8.70
C GLY A 69 -13.45 20.81 8.28
N LYS A 70 -13.47 21.06 6.96
CA LYS A 70 -13.12 22.29 6.22
C LYS A 70 -11.61 22.57 6.09
N ASN A 71 -11.17 22.49 4.83
CA ASN A 71 -9.95 23.06 4.25
C ASN A 71 -8.66 22.22 4.42
N GLY A 72 -8.34 21.44 3.38
CA GLY A 72 -7.08 21.56 2.61
C GLY A 72 -5.69 21.46 3.26
N GLU A 73 -5.53 21.16 4.55
CA GLU A 73 -4.21 21.20 5.22
C GLU A 73 -3.84 19.88 5.92
N ILE A 74 -3.75 18.78 5.18
CA ILE A 74 -3.15 17.54 5.70
C ILE A 74 -2.16 16.88 4.73
N ASP A 75 -1.87 17.52 3.60
CA ASP A 75 -0.92 17.00 2.62
C ASP A 75 0.55 17.13 3.09
N HIS A 76 0.80 17.80 4.23
CA HIS A 76 2.14 17.95 4.82
C HIS A 76 2.48 16.92 5.91
N LEU A 77 1.53 16.06 6.33
CA LEU A 77 1.75 15.08 7.40
C LEU A 77 1.93 13.64 6.90
N ILE A 78 1.85 13.42 5.59
CA ILE A 78 2.16 12.13 4.96
C ILE A 78 3.27 12.42 3.95
N PRO A 79 4.52 12.00 4.21
CA PRO A 79 5.61 12.25 3.28
C PRO A 79 5.33 11.45 1.99
N VAL A 80 5.32 12.17 0.87
CA VAL A 80 5.27 11.63 -0.50
C VAL A 80 6.65 11.11 -0.90
#